data_AF-A0A1L7TWY9-F1
#
_entry.id   AF-A0A1L7TWY9-F1
#
_cell.length_a   1.000
_cell.length_b   1.000
_cell.length_c   1.000
_cell.angle_alpha   90.00
_cell.angle_beta   90.00
_cell.angle_gamma   90.00
#
_symmetry.space_group_name_H-M   'P 1'
#
loop_
_entity.id
_entity.type
_entity.pdbx_description
1 polymer ?
#
loop_
_entity_poly.entity_id
_entity_poly.type
_entity_poly.pdbx_seq_one_letter_code
_entity_poly.pdbx_strand_id
1 'polypeptide(L)'
;MADGLSVASGVLALVTFAFQSSTVLYKTVRSYKTQDANARALKNELNDLTGVLHSLLETVTNYPDLNFDCLELPLLRCGKTCEEYGKLIARCTKHSNGTRPSFRDWIGQQYLKGDITDFRDMLAGYKSTINIALANANITITAVTRNVIDEYKDMIDDTTADLQKHMQRLDERARSLAVPPAESVESDSTDWLALFEEKESTRKGLQICTELSLHIEALESTSSENPQFSKQPSADKYIKSSLSSAKSSISTLESRLRSHGSEIDKRMDAMKLKTDLSEDDINELAQLRETKESIHQCMNVVAHAGEDLAKERANVFEDITMADNAYGITVSTVKDLVFARRVNVQGQARYVGGQIDEASYNATITALTDLDRGSAHYGGRDTSSVSSKDEVANKTMPSRAFLDRHGPGVKLEPSGVSAKPSGSTP
;
A
#
# COMPACT_ATOMS: atom_id res chain seq x y z
N MET A 1 11.22 -47.86 11.95
CA MET A 1 11.05 -47.81 13.41
C MET A 1 11.23 -46.36 13.83
N ALA A 2 10.19 -45.79 14.48
CA ALA A 2 10.16 -44.54 15.29
C ALA A 2 10.77 -43.26 14.69
N ASP A 3 10.17 -42.07 14.65
CA ASP A 3 8.91 -41.49 15.16
C ASP A 3 8.73 -40.18 14.34
N GLY A 4 7.52 -39.75 13.99
CA GLY A 4 6.76 -38.87 14.86
C GLY A 4 7.17 -37.40 14.71
N LEU A 5 7.05 -36.81 13.51
CA LEU A 5 6.86 -35.36 13.39
C LEU A 5 5.42 -35.04 13.78
N SER A 6 5.15 -35.13 15.08
CA SER A 6 4.10 -34.34 15.72
C SER A 6 4.53 -32.88 15.55
N VAL A 7 4.19 -32.30 14.40
CA VAL A 7 4.46 -30.89 14.11
C VAL A 7 3.59 -30.08 15.06
N ALA A 8 4.17 -29.64 16.17
CA ALA A 8 3.70 -28.45 16.85
C ALA A 8 3.96 -27.29 15.86
N SER A 9 3.03 -27.08 14.92
CA SER A 9 3.23 -26.28 13.71
C SER A 9 2.93 -24.81 13.96
N GLY A 10 3.85 -24.11 14.62
CA GLY A 10 3.83 -22.65 14.55
C GLY A 10 4.26 -22.16 13.17
N VAL A 11 3.73 -21.02 12.72
CA VAL A 11 4.14 -20.36 11.46
C VAL A 11 5.67 -20.23 11.35
N LEU A 12 6.37 -19.98 12.46
CA LEU A 12 7.83 -19.91 12.52
C LEU A 12 8.51 -21.20 12.02
N ALA A 13 7.98 -22.37 12.38
CA ALA A 13 8.51 -23.65 11.91
C ALA A 13 8.25 -23.84 10.41
N LEU A 14 7.07 -23.44 9.94
CA LEU A 14 6.67 -23.56 8.54
C LEU A 14 7.46 -22.63 7.62
N VAL A 15 7.68 -21.37 8.01
CA VAL A 15 8.52 -20.44 7.23
C VAL A 15 9.98 -20.92 7.19
N THR A 16 10.49 -21.45 8.31
CA THR A 16 11.84 -22.04 8.37
C THR A 16 11.95 -23.24 7.43
N PHE A 17 10.96 -24.13 7.44
CA PHE A 17 10.90 -25.27 6.54
C PHE A 17 10.86 -24.84 5.07
N ALA A 18 9.94 -23.95 4.70
CA ALA A 18 9.82 -23.44 3.33
C ALA A 18 11.13 -22.77 2.86
N PHE A 19 11.73 -21.93 3.69
CA PHE A 19 12.99 -21.24 3.41
C PHE A 19 14.16 -22.22 3.18
N GLN A 20 14.28 -23.25 4.01
CA GLN A 20 15.33 -24.26 3.85
C GLN A 20 15.12 -25.08 2.56
N SER A 21 13.89 -25.53 2.31
CA SER A 21 13.54 -26.31 1.12
C SER A 21 13.74 -25.51 -0.17
N SER A 22 13.32 -24.24 -0.22
CA SER A 22 13.53 -23.36 -1.37
C SER A 22 15.03 -23.10 -1.61
N THR A 23 15.80 -22.90 -0.54
CA THR A 23 17.25 -22.70 -0.60
C THR A 23 17.99 -23.91 -1.16
N VAL A 24 17.60 -25.12 -0.73
CA VAL A 24 18.16 -26.37 -1.26
C VAL A 24 17.84 -26.52 -2.74
N LEU A 25 16.61 -26.26 -3.15
CA LEU A 25 16.20 -26.33 -4.55
C LEU A 25 16.93 -25.28 -5.39
N TYR A 26 17.03 -24.03 -4.92
CA TYR A 26 17.81 -22.97 -5.58
C TYR A 26 19.26 -23.39 -5.81
N LYS A 27 19.95 -23.91 -4.77
CA LYS A 27 21.33 -24.38 -4.87
C LYS A 27 21.45 -25.53 -5.87
N THR A 28 20.48 -26.45 -5.86
CA THR A 28 20.40 -27.57 -6.79
C THR A 28 20.30 -27.08 -8.23
N VAL A 29 19.31 -26.24 -8.56
CA VAL A 29 19.14 -25.66 -9.91
C VAL A 29 20.36 -24.84 -10.33
N ARG A 30 20.93 -24.03 -9.42
CA ARG A 30 22.13 -23.21 -9.69
C ARG A 30 23.37 -24.06 -10.01
N SER A 31 23.52 -25.22 -9.40
CA SER A 31 24.67 -26.11 -9.63
C SER A 31 24.75 -26.61 -11.07
N TYR A 32 23.59 -26.71 -11.73
CA TYR A 32 23.50 -27.09 -13.12
C TYR A 32 23.70 -25.87 -14.03
N LYS A 33 24.92 -25.68 -14.54
CA LYS A 33 25.23 -24.62 -15.52
C LYS A 33 24.35 -24.79 -16.77
N THR A 34 23.40 -23.88 -16.97
CA THR A 34 22.40 -23.93 -18.04
C THR A 34 22.41 -22.69 -18.92
N GLN A 35 22.20 -22.90 -20.23
CA GLN A 35 21.86 -21.84 -21.17
C GLN A 35 20.34 -21.74 -21.42
N ASP A 36 19.56 -22.70 -20.92
CA ASP A 36 18.11 -22.74 -21.08
C ASP A 36 17.43 -21.55 -20.39
N ALA A 37 16.50 -20.91 -21.09
CA ALA A 37 15.82 -19.71 -20.60
C ALA A 37 14.87 -20.02 -19.43
N ASN A 38 14.16 -21.14 -19.47
CA ASN A 38 13.20 -21.54 -18.43
C ASN A 38 13.92 -21.94 -17.14
N ALA A 39 15.02 -22.66 -17.24
CA ALA A 39 15.85 -22.98 -16.08
C ALA A 39 16.47 -21.74 -15.42
N ARG A 40 16.88 -20.73 -16.22
CA ARG A 40 17.34 -19.43 -15.68
C ARG A 40 16.20 -18.66 -15.01
N ALA A 41 15.01 -18.63 -15.61
CA ALA A 41 13.84 -17.99 -15.04
C ALA A 41 13.43 -18.65 -13.72
N LEU A 42 13.39 -19.98 -13.66
CA LEU A 42 13.10 -20.72 -12.42
C LEU A 42 14.12 -20.42 -11.32
N LYS A 43 15.42 -20.37 -11.65
CA LYS A 43 16.47 -20.02 -10.70
C LYS A 43 16.28 -18.61 -10.12
N ASN A 44 15.88 -17.65 -10.94
CA ASN A 44 15.60 -16.29 -10.48
C ASN A 44 14.36 -16.27 -9.57
N GLU A 45 13.28 -16.94 -9.97
CA GLU A 45 12.07 -17.05 -9.15
C GLU A 45 12.34 -17.69 -7.79
N LEU A 46 13.15 -18.75 -7.74
CA LEU A 46 13.58 -19.39 -6.49
C LEU A 46 14.42 -18.46 -5.61
N ASN A 47 15.24 -17.59 -6.21
CA ASN A 47 16.01 -16.60 -5.48
C ASN A 47 15.09 -15.56 -4.83
N ASP A 48 14.12 -15.06 -5.61
CA ASP A 48 13.15 -14.07 -5.14
C ASP A 48 12.24 -14.65 -4.05
N LEU A 49 11.77 -15.89 -4.24
CA LEU A 49 11.01 -16.64 -3.22
C LEU A 49 11.82 -16.81 -1.93
N THR A 50 13.10 -17.15 -2.04
CA THR A 50 13.99 -17.29 -0.88
C THR A 50 14.18 -15.95 -0.17
N GLY A 51 14.23 -14.85 -0.91
CA GLY A 51 14.26 -13.49 -0.37
C GLY A 51 13.02 -13.16 0.46
N VAL A 52 11.81 -13.37 -0.08
CA VAL A 52 10.57 -13.05 0.65
C VAL A 52 10.36 -13.96 1.86
N LEU A 53 10.77 -15.23 1.78
CA LEU A 53 10.72 -16.15 2.91
C LEU A 53 11.69 -15.75 4.02
N HIS A 54 12.86 -15.20 3.67
CA HIS A 54 13.79 -14.64 4.64
C HIS A 54 13.18 -13.42 5.34
N SER A 55 12.61 -12.48 4.57
CA SER A 55 11.92 -11.32 5.14
C SER A 55 10.78 -11.72 6.09
N LEU A 56 9.96 -12.71 5.70
CA LEU A 56 8.90 -13.23 6.56
C LEU A 56 9.45 -13.86 7.85
N LEU A 57 10.55 -14.62 7.75
CA LEU A 57 11.20 -15.21 8.92
C LEU A 57 11.69 -14.12 9.89
N GLU A 58 12.31 -13.05 9.38
CA GLU A 58 12.71 -11.90 10.20
C GLU A 58 11.51 -11.19 10.84
N THR A 59 10.44 -10.95 10.07
CA THR A 59 9.22 -10.29 10.59
C THR A 59 8.56 -11.10 11.70
N VAL A 60 8.36 -12.42 11.51
CA VAL A 60 7.77 -13.30 12.52
C VAL A 60 8.65 -13.37 13.78
N THR A 61 9.98 -13.30 13.62
CA THR A 61 10.92 -13.33 14.75
C THR A 61 10.92 -12.01 15.53
N ASN A 62 10.85 -10.87 14.84
CA ASN A 62 10.93 -9.55 15.44
C ASN A 62 9.59 -9.06 16.02
N TYR A 63 8.47 -9.56 15.50
CA TYR A 63 7.12 -9.15 15.87
C TYR A 63 6.23 -10.36 16.20
N PRO A 64 6.45 -11.02 17.35
CA PRO A 64 5.76 -12.27 17.71
C PRO A 64 4.25 -12.10 17.96
N ASP A 65 3.79 -10.87 18.21
CA ASP A 65 2.38 -10.55 18.43
C ASP A 65 1.56 -10.47 17.13
N LEU A 66 2.22 -10.44 15.97
CA LEU A 66 1.54 -10.44 14.68
C LEU A 66 1.06 -11.83 14.30
N ASN A 67 -0.19 -11.90 13.85
CA ASN A 67 -0.79 -13.15 13.40
C ASN A 67 -0.45 -13.41 11.92
N PHE A 68 0.18 -14.56 11.66
CA PHE A 68 0.46 -15.06 10.31
C PHE A 68 -0.14 -16.45 10.05
N ASP A 69 -1.12 -16.89 10.86
CA ASP A 69 -1.76 -18.21 10.78
C ASP A 69 -2.39 -18.47 9.40
N CYS A 70 -2.80 -17.40 8.70
CA CYS A 70 -3.32 -17.49 7.33
C CYS A 70 -2.30 -18.10 6.34
N LEU A 71 -0.99 -18.00 6.64
CA LEU A 71 0.10 -18.54 5.82
C LEU A 71 0.46 -20.00 6.11
N GLU A 72 -0.13 -20.67 7.10
CA GLU A 72 0.25 -22.04 7.45
C GLU A 72 0.18 -23.00 6.25
N LEU A 73 -0.96 -23.02 5.55
CA LEU A 73 -1.15 -23.87 4.37
C LEU A 73 -0.25 -23.44 3.20
N PRO A 74 -0.19 -22.15 2.81
CA PRO A 74 0.76 -21.67 1.81
C PRO A 74 2.22 -22.04 2.07
N LEU A 75 2.72 -21.86 3.29
CA LEU A 75 4.12 -22.15 3.64
C LEU A 75 4.41 -23.64 3.65
N LEU A 76 3.50 -24.44 4.22
CA LEU A 76 3.63 -25.89 4.23
C LEU A 76 3.70 -26.44 2.80
N ARG A 77 2.77 -26.00 1.94
CA ARG A 77 2.73 -26.44 0.54
C ARG A 77 3.94 -25.94 -0.24
N CYS A 78 4.36 -24.69 -0.05
CA CYS A 78 5.57 -24.15 -0.65
C CYS A 78 6.79 -25.03 -0.36
N GLY A 79 7.03 -25.36 0.91
CA GLY A 79 8.16 -26.21 1.31
C GLY A 79 8.07 -27.62 0.73
N LYS A 80 6.89 -28.26 0.76
CA LYS A 80 6.66 -29.58 0.14
C LYS A 80 6.91 -29.55 -1.36
N THR A 81 6.35 -28.57 -2.07
CA THR A 81 6.52 -28.37 -3.52
C THR A 81 8.00 -28.23 -3.88
N CYS A 82 8.78 -27.45 -3.11
CA CYS A 82 10.23 -27.35 -3.31
C CYS A 82 10.97 -28.68 -3.09
N GLU A 83 10.63 -29.44 -2.05
CA GLU A 83 11.23 -30.77 -1.82
C GLU A 83 10.88 -31.79 -2.90
N GLU A 84 9.60 -31.88 -3.28
CA GLU A 84 9.07 -32.81 -4.26
C GLU A 84 9.73 -32.58 -5.63
N TYR A 85 9.84 -31.31 -6.04
CA TYR A 85 10.52 -30.95 -7.27
C TYR A 85 12.03 -31.19 -7.18
N GLY A 86 12.66 -30.93 -6.03
CA GLY A 86 14.07 -31.29 -5.78
C GLY A 86 14.33 -32.79 -5.93
N LYS A 87 13.43 -33.63 -5.39
CA LYS A 87 13.47 -35.10 -5.54
C LYS A 87 13.26 -35.52 -7.00
N LEU A 88 12.40 -34.83 -7.75
CA LEU A 88 12.21 -35.05 -9.19
C LEU A 88 13.51 -34.78 -9.97
N ILE A 89 14.15 -33.63 -9.74
CA ILE A 89 15.45 -33.31 -10.36
C ILE A 89 16.51 -34.36 -10.00
N ALA A 90 16.61 -34.75 -8.72
CA ALA A 90 17.58 -35.73 -8.26
C ALA A 90 17.38 -37.11 -8.91
N ARG A 91 16.13 -37.54 -9.17
CA ARG A 91 15.84 -38.79 -9.89
C ARG A 91 16.37 -38.76 -11.32
N CYS A 92 16.22 -37.64 -12.02
CA CYS A 92 16.71 -37.47 -13.38
C CYS A 92 18.24 -37.49 -13.49
N THR A 93 18.96 -37.21 -12.40
CA THR A 93 20.43 -37.12 -12.41
C THR A 93 21.14 -38.35 -11.82
N LYS A 94 20.41 -39.36 -11.31
CA LYS A 94 20.99 -40.58 -10.72
C LYS A 94 21.80 -41.46 -11.68
N HIS A 95 21.51 -41.44 -12.98
CA HIS A 95 22.13 -42.34 -13.97
C HIS A 95 23.24 -41.68 -14.81
N SER A 96 23.62 -40.43 -14.53
CA SER A 96 24.67 -39.77 -15.28
C SER A 96 26.05 -40.20 -14.79
N ASN A 97 26.64 -41.19 -15.48
CA ASN A 97 28.03 -41.58 -15.30
C ASN A 97 28.96 -40.40 -15.63
N GLY A 98 29.36 -39.67 -14.59
CA GLY A 98 30.67 -39.02 -14.43
C GLY A 98 31.25 -38.26 -15.63
N THR A 99 30.56 -37.26 -16.19
CA THR A 99 31.24 -36.06 -16.72
C THR A 99 30.27 -34.91 -17.02
N ARG A 100 29.00 -35.20 -17.33
CA ARG A 100 27.91 -34.22 -17.36
C ARG A 100 26.61 -34.91 -16.93
N PRO A 101 25.92 -34.46 -15.85
CA PRO A 101 24.53 -34.81 -15.64
C PRO A 101 23.78 -34.55 -16.94
N SER A 102 22.93 -35.47 -17.39
CA SER A 102 22.05 -35.25 -18.55
C SER A 102 21.10 -34.12 -18.20
N PHE A 103 21.59 -32.90 -18.41
CA PHE A 103 21.01 -31.65 -17.95
C PHE A 103 19.66 -31.37 -18.63
N ARG A 104 19.43 -31.98 -19.80
CA ARG A 104 18.18 -31.84 -20.56
C ARG A 104 17.04 -32.67 -19.97
N ASP A 105 17.32 -33.74 -19.23
CA ASP A 105 16.28 -34.70 -18.85
C ASP A 105 15.34 -34.19 -17.77
N TRP A 106 15.80 -33.28 -16.89
CA TRP A 106 14.96 -32.73 -15.83
C TRP A 106 14.09 -31.55 -16.29
N ILE A 107 14.52 -30.78 -17.31
CA ILE A 107 13.77 -29.62 -17.83
C ILE A 107 12.43 -30.07 -18.45
N GLY A 108 12.43 -31.25 -19.07
CA GLY A 108 11.22 -31.83 -19.68
C GLY A 108 10.32 -32.59 -18.70
N GLN A 109 10.65 -32.65 -17.41
CA GLN A 109 9.81 -33.37 -16.46
C GLN A 109 8.56 -32.57 -16.12
N GLN A 110 7.47 -33.30 -15.97
CA GLN A 110 6.22 -32.74 -15.50
C GLN A 110 6.10 -32.88 -13.99
N TYR A 111 5.61 -31.84 -13.35
CA TYR A 111 5.23 -31.83 -11.95
C TYR A 111 3.77 -31.42 -11.87
N LEU A 112 2.93 -32.26 -11.23
CA LEU A 112 1.47 -32.10 -11.23
C LEU A 112 0.92 -31.90 -12.65
N LYS A 113 1.43 -32.71 -13.62
CA LYS A 113 1.12 -32.62 -15.06
C LYS A 113 1.40 -31.24 -15.71
N GLY A 114 2.11 -30.35 -15.03
CA GLY A 114 2.57 -29.07 -15.55
C GLY A 114 4.06 -29.09 -15.88
N ASP A 115 4.49 -28.22 -16.77
CA ASP A 115 5.91 -28.09 -17.14
C ASP A 115 6.68 -27.18 -16.17
N ILE A 116 7.95 -26.90 -16.49
CA ILE A 116 8.81 -26.01 -15.70
C ILE A 116 8.23 -24.58 -15.56
N THR A 117 7.45 -24.11 -16.53
CA THR A 117 6.83 -22.79 -16.48
C THR A 117 5.65 -22.80 -15.51
N ASP A 118 4.85 -23.86 -15.50
CA ASP A 118 3.78 -24.05 -14.52
C ASP A 118 4.32 -24.13 -13.09
N PHE A 119 5.44 -24.84 -12.88
CA PHE A 119 6.10 -24.89 -11.59
C PHE A 119 6.60 -23.51 -11.14
N ARG A 120 7.20 -22.74 -12.06
CA ARG A 120 7.63 -21.37 -11.77
C ARG A 120 6.45 -20.48 -11.39
N ASP A 121 5.34 -20.56 -12.13
CA ASP A 121 4.15 -19.76 -11.85
C ASP A 121 3.55 -20.12 -10.48
N MET A 122 3.62 -21.39 -10.07
CA MET A 122 3.24 -21.83 -8.72
C MET A 122 4.12 -21.18 -7.63
N LEU A 123 5.44 -21.14 -7.83
CA LEU A 123 6.35 -20.45 -6.91
C LEU A 123 6.07 -18.95 -6.84
N ALA A 124 5.78 -18.32 -7.98
CA ALA A 124 5.38 -16.92 -8.03
C ALA A 124 4.09 -16.67 -7.24
N GLY A 125 3.12 -17.58 -7.32
CA GLY A 125 1.90 -17.54 -6.51
C GLY A 125 2.16 -17.56 -4.99
N TYR A 126 3.05 -18.45 -4.52
CA TYR A 126 3.45 -18.43 -3.09
C TYR A 126 4.18 -17.14 -2.72
N LYS A 127 5.12 -16.68 -3.56
CA LYS A 127 5.89 -15.44 -3.34
C LYS A 127 4.95 -14.25 -3.17
N SER A 128 4.00 -14.08 -4.08
CA SER A 128 3.02 -12.99 -4.02
C SER A 128 2.10 -13.11 -2.81
N THR A 129 1.65 -14.33 -2.47
CA THR A 129 0.84 -14.57 -1.25
C THR A 129 1.60 -14.15 0.02
N ILE A 130 2.89 -14.50 0.12
CA ILE A 130 3.76 -14.10 1.24
C ILE A 130 3.94 -12.58 1.28
N ASN A 131 4.15 -11.94 0.13
CA ASN A 131 4.29 -10.48 0.04
C ASN A 131 3.03 -9.74 0.47
N ILE A 132 1.83 -10.24 0.12
CA ILE A 132 0.56 -9.65 0.58
C ILE A 132 0.43 -9.77 2.11
N ALA A 133 0.77 -10.92 2.69
CA ALA A 133 0.76 -11.07 4.15
C ALA A 133 1.79 -10.14 4.83
N LEU A 134 2.98 -9.96 4.24
CA LEU A 134 3.97 -8.98 4.68
C LEU A 134 3.47 -7.54 4.55
N ALA A 135 2.76 -7.20 3.47
CA ALA A 135 2.13 -5.88 3.31
C ALA A 135 1.08 -5.63 4.40
N ASN A 136 0.26 -6.62 4.72
CA ASN A 136 -0.72 -6.54 5.81
C ASN A 136 -0.05 -6.30 7.19
N ALA A 137 1.05 -7.02 7.44
CA ALA A 137 1.86 -6.81 8.64
C ALA A 137 2.47 -5.41 8.66
N ASN A 138 3.04 -4.95 7.54
CA ASN A 138 3.66 -3.62 7.44
C ASN A 138 2.67 -2.49 7.69
N ILE A 139 1.42 -2.61 7.22
CA ILE A 139 0.34 -1.66 7.54
C ILE A 139 0.10 -1.57 9.05
N THR A 140 0.23 -2.69 9.76
CA THR A 140 0.02 -2.76 11.21
C THR A 140 1.23 -2.23 11.99
N ILE A 141 2.44 -2.49 11.50
CA ILE A 141 3.70 -2.11 12.18
C ILE A 141 4.06 -0.63 11.91
N THR A 142 3.81 -0.13 10.70
CA THR A 142 4.39 1.13 10.21
C THR A 142 3.36 2.09 9.63
N ALA A 143 3.72 3.37 9.65
CA ALA A 143 3.03 4.43 8.96
C ALA A 143 3.09 4.25 7.44
N VAL A 144 2.01 3.77 6.80
CA VAL A 144 1.97 3.58 5.34
C VAL A 144 1.46 4.85 4.65
N THR A 145 2.22 5.33 3.67
CA THR A 145 1.85 6.49 2.83
C THR A 145 0.80 6.10 1.79
N ARG A 146 0.09 7.10 1.24
CA ARG A 146 -0.94 6.86 0.22
C ARG A 146 -0.41 6.13 -1.01
N ASN A 147 0.79 6.50 -1.47
CA ASN A 147 1.42 5.86 -2.63
C ASN A 147 1.66 4.37 -2.40
N VAL A 148 2.09 3.99 -1.19
CA VAL A 148 2.31 2.58 -0.84
C VAL A 148 0.97 1.82 -0.72
N ILE A 149 -0.11 2.49 -0.30
CA ILE A 149 -1.46 1.89 -0.32
C ILE A 149 -1.91 1.61 -1.76
N ASP A 150 -1.69 2.54 -2.68
CA ASP A 150 -2.01 2.32 -4.10
C ASP A 150 -1.17 1.17 -4.69
N GLU A 151 0.13 1.10 -4.37
CA GLU A 151 0.99 -0.04 -4.76
C GLU A 151 0.49 -1.39 -4.18
N TYR A 152 -0.03 -1.40 -2.95
CA TYR A 152 -0.62 -2.60 -2.36
C TYR A 152 -1.93 -3.00 -3.05
N LYS A 153 -2.75 -2.05 -3.50
CA LYS A 153 -3.96 -2.33 -4.27
C LYS A 153 -3.62 -3.00 -5.61
N ASP A 154 -2.67 -2.42 -6.35
CA ASP A 154 -2.20 -3.00 -7.61
C ASP A 154 -1.64 -4.43 -7.39
N MET A 155 -0.85 -4.63 -6.32
CA MET A 155 -0.33 -5.96 -5.96
C MET A 155 -1.43 -6.96 -5.62
N ILE A 156 -2.49 -6.54 -4.93
CA ILE A 156 -3.65 -7.40 -4.60
C ILE A 156 -4.39 -7.81 -5.86
N ASP A 157 -4.65 -6.86 -6.76
CA ASP A 157 -5.39 -7.10 -8.01
C ASP A 157 -4.63 -8.08 -8.90
N ASP A 158 -3.34 -7.84 -9.14
CA ASP A 158 -2.47 -8.70 -9.95
C ASP A 158 -2.37 -10.11 -9.34
N THR A 159 -2.11 -10.21 -8.04
CA THR A 159 -2.00 -11.51 -7.36
C THR A 159 -3.32 -12.27 -7.36
N THR A 160 -4.45 -11.57 -7.19
CA THR A 160 -5.77 -12.19 -7.23
C THR A 160 -6.06 -12.78 -8.61
N ALA A 161 -5.77 -12.03 -9.67
CA ALA A 161 -5.93 -12.51 -11.04
C ALA A 161 -5.05 -13.74 -11.33
N ASP A 162 -3.79 -13.71 -10.90
CA ASP A 162 -2.85 -14.81 -11.10
C ASP A 162 -3.26 -16.08 -10.33
N LEU A 163 -3.66 -15.94 -9.06
CA LEU A 163 -4.14 -17.06 -8.25
C LEU A 163 -5.46 -17.64 -8.78
N GLN A 164 -6.37 -16.82 -9.30
CA GLN A 164 -7.60 -17.29 -9.94
C GLN A 164 -7.29 -18.09 -11.21
N LYS A 165 -6.36 -17.61 -12.04
CA LYS A 165 -5.90 -18.34 -13.24
C LYS A 165 -5.22 -19.66 -12.86
N HIS A 166 -4.42 -19.66 -11.80
CA HIS A 166 -3.80 -20.88 -11.26
C HIS A 166 -4.84 -21.88 -10.77
N MET A 167 -5.85 -21.43 -10.02
CA MET A 167 -6.98 -22.26 -9.56
C MET A 167 -7.70 -22.93 -10.73
N GLN A 168 -7.97 -22.19 -11.81
CA GLN A 168 -8.60 -22.75 -13.02
C GLN A 168 -7.75 -23.86 -13.64
N ARG A 169 -6.42 -23.66 -13.76
CA ARG A 169 -5.49 -24.69 -14.25
C ARG A 169 -5.49 -25.94 -13.36
N LEU A 170 -5.51 -25.77 -12.03
CA LEU A 170 -5.59 -26.90 -11.10
C LEU A 170 -6.91 -27.67 -11.26
N ASP A 171 -8.02 -26.97 -11.46
CA ASP A 171 -9.33 -27.59 -11.69
C ASP A 171 -9.41 -28.37 -13.01
N GLU A 172 -8.76 -27.87 -14.07
CA GLU A 172 -8.61 -28.58 -15.33
C GLU A 172 -7.76 -29.86 -15.17
N ARG A 173 -6.66 -29.76 -14.43
CA ARG A 173 -5.79 -30.91 -14.11
C ARG A 173 -6.52 -31.96 -13.28
N ALA A 174 -7.28 -31.55 -12.27
CA ALA A 174 -8.11 -32.44 -11.46
C ALA A 174 -9.13 -33.19 -12.32
N ARG A 175 -9.79 -32.49 -13.25
CA ARG A 175 -10.73 -33.10 -14.21
C ARG A 175 -10.03 -34.09 -15.14
N SER A 176 -8.81 -33.78 -15.61
CA SER A 176 -8.03 -34.69 -16.47
C SER A 176 -7.59 -35.98 -15.76
N LEU A 177 -7.36 -35.91 -14.45
CA LEU A 177 -6.98 -37.06 -13.60
C LEU A 177 -8.18 -37.93 -13.23
N ALA A 178 -9.41 -37.40 -13.26
CA ALA A 178 -10.62 -38.16 -13.02
C ALA A 178 -10.98 -39.13 -14.17
N VAL A 179 -10.32 -38.99 -15.33
CA VAL A 179 -10.43 -39.92 -16.46
C VAL A 179 -9.32 -40.98 -16.32
N PRO A 180 -9.63 -42.27 -16.08
CA PRO A 180 -8.61 -43.25 -15.74
C PRO A 180 -7.74 -43.62 -16.95
N PRO A 181 -6.39 -43.52 -16.88
CA PRO A 181 -5.50 -44.24 -17.77
C PRO A 181 -5.35 -45.69 -17.30
N ALA A 182 -5.17 -46.62 -18.23
CA ALA A 182 -5.15 -48.07 -17.96
C ALA A 182 -3.94 -48.58 -17.15
N GLU A 183 -2.94 -47.75 -16.82
CA GLU A 183 -1.66 -48.21 -16.28
C GLU A 183 -0.99 -47.14 -15.36
N SER A 184 -1.31 -47.11 -14.04
CA SER A 184 -0.42 -46.72 -12.91
C SER A 184 -1.16 -46.19 -11.64
N VAL A 185 -1.63 -47.09 -10.78
CA VAL A 185 -2.48 -46.75 -9.62
C VAL A 185 -1.74 -46.05 -8.46
N GLU A 186 -0.43 -46.27 -8.28
CA GLU A 186 0.32 -45.69 -7.14
C GLU A 186 0.75 -44.23 -7.34
N SER A 187 1.21 -43.85 -8.55
CA SER A 187 1.64 -42.47 -8.87
C SER A 187 0.48 -41.48 -8.85
N ASP A 188 -0.70 -41.92 -9.31
CA ASP A 188 -1.90 -41.09 -9.34
C ASP A 188 -2.34 -40.70 -7.92
N SER A 189 -2.16 -41.56 -6.92
CA SER A 189 -2.56 -41.27 -5.53
C SER A 189 -1.77 -40.13 -4.88
N THR A 190 -0.46 -40.06 -5.13
CA THR A 190 0.42 -39.01 -4.61
C THR A 190 0.20 -37.69 -5.35
N ASP A 191 -0.04 -37.75 -6.66
CA ASP A 191 -0.32 -36.56 -7.46
C ASP A 191 -1.68 -35.94 -7.10
N TRP A 192 -2.68 -36.77 -6.79
CA TRP A 192 -3.99 -36.32 -6.30
C TRP A 192 -3.90 -35.57 -4.96
N LEU A 193 -3.14 -36.10 -4.01
CA LEU A 193 -2.95 -35.44 -2.71
C LEU A 193 -2.22 -34.10 -2.88
N ALA A 194 -1.12 -34.08 -3.62
CA ALA A 194 -0.35 -32.86 -3.88
C ALA A 194 -1.18 -31.80 -4.63
N LEU A 195 -2.03 -32.23 -5.57
CA LEU A 195 -2.96 -31.34 -6.29
C LEU A 195 -4.03 -30.75 -5.35
N PHE A 196 -4.57 -31.57 -4.44
CA PHE A 196 -5.55 -31.12 -3.45
C PHE A 196 -4.94 -30.12 -2.46
N GLU A 197 -3.76 -30.43 -1.91
CA GLU A 197 -3.03 -29.52 -1.03
C GLU A 197 -2.71 -28.19 -1.74
N GLU A 198 -2.35 -28.25 -3.02
CA GLU A 198 -2.08 -27.07 -3.83
C GLU A 198 -3.32 -26.20 -4.07
N LYS A 199 -4.48 -26.84 -4.28
CA LYS A 199 -5.76 -26.16 -4.39
C LYS A 199 -6.14 -25.45 -3.09
N GLU A 200 -6.00 -26.13 -1.96
CA GLU A 200 -6.29 -25.53 -0.65
C GLU A 200 -5.34 -24.37 -0.32
N SER A 201 -4.06 -24.51 -0.65
CA SER A 201 -3.07 -23.43 -0.55
C SER A 201 -3.44 -22.21 -1.40
N THR A 202 -3.81 -22.43 -2.67
CA THR A 202 -4.22 -21.36 -3.59
C THR A 202 -5.49 -20.65 -3.09
N ARG A 203 -6.46 -21.42 -2.55
CA ARG A 203 -7.67 -20.88 -1.93
C ARG A 203 -7.32 -20.00 -0.73
N LYS A 204 -6.34 -20.40 0.09
CA LYS A 204 -5.85 -19.55 1.19
C LYS A 204 -5.17 -18.28 0.71
N GLY A 205 -4.38 -18.34 -0.37
CA GLY A 205 -3.82 -17.14 -0.99
C GLY A 205 -4.89 -16.10 -1.37
N LEU A 206 -5.99 -16.55 -1.98
CA LEU A 206 -7.13 -15.67 -2.31
C LEU A 206 -7.82 -15.07 -1.07
N GLN A 207 -7.90 -15.83 0.02
CA GLN A 207 -8.44 -15.31 1.29
C GLN A 207 -7.54 -14.21 1.86
N ILE A 208 -6.22 -14.36 1.78
CA ILE A 208 -5.24 -13.36 2.24
C ILE A 208 -5.35 -12.08 1.41
N CYS A 209 -5.50 -12.19 0.08
CA CYS A 209 -5.75 -11.03 -0.79
C CYS A 209 -7.00 -10.25 -0.33
N THR A 210 -8.09 -10.98 -0.05
CA THR A 210 -9.35 -10.39 0.40
C THR A 210 -9.20 -9.70 1.76
N GLU A 211 -8.48 -10.32 2.69
CA GLU A 211 -8.24 -9.78 4.03
C GLU A 211 -7.47 -8.47 3.99
N LEU A 212 -6.38 -8.40 3.21
CA LEU A 212 -5.62 -7.15 3.04
C LEU A 212 -6.49 -6.06 2.38
N SER A 213 -7.28 -6.43 1.37
CA SER A 213 -8.16 -5.47 0.69
C SER A 213 -9.18 -4.85 1.66
N LEU A 214 -9.81 -5.67 2.50
CA LEU A 214 -10.73 -5.20 3.54
C LEU A 214 -10.03 -4.31 4.58
N HIS A 215 -8.79 -4.65 4.96
CA HIS A 215 -8.01 -3.84 5.88
C HIS A 215 -7.68 -2.46 5.29
N ILE A 216 -7.30 -2.40 4.01
CA ILE A 216 -7.07 -1.15 3.29
C ILE A 216 -8.37 -0.32 3.21
N GLU A 217 -9.50 -0.93 2.85
CA GLU A 217 -10.80 -0.25 2.81
C GLU A 217 -11.20 0.32 4.18
N ALA A 218 -10.93 -0.40 5.27
CA ALA A 218 -11.19 0.07 6.64
C ALA A 218 -10.31 1.27 7.01
N LEU A 219 -9.05 1.30 6.57
CA LEU A 219 -8.15 2.44 6.79
C LEU A 219 -8.61 3.68 6.02
N GLU A 220 -9.07 3.50 4.78
CA GLU A 220 -9.63 4.59 3.98
C GLU A 220 -10.98 5.08 4.54
N SER A 221 -11.77 4.16 5.12
CA SER A 221 -13.06 4.47 5.74
C SER A 221 -12.92 5.14 7.11
N THR A 222 -11.93 4.78 7.92
CA THR A 222 -11.64 5.45 9.20
C THR A 222 -10.99 6.82 9.01
N SER A 223 -10.40 7.08 7.83
CA SER A 223 -10.07 8.42 7.36
C SER A 223 -11.29 9.23 6.93
N SER A 224 -12.49 8.64 6.84
CA SER A 224 -13.71 9.40 6.55
C SER A 224 -14.10 10.24 7.75
N GLU A 225 -14.18 11.54 7.52
CA GLU A 225 -14.55 12.52 8.54
C GLU A 225 -15.81 12.08 9.31
N ASN A 226 -15.74 12.22 10.63
CA ASN A 226 -16.90 12.02 11.50
C ASN A 226 -18.10 12.81 10.92
N PRO A 227 -19.31 12.21 10.79
CA PRO A 227 -20.45 12.82 10.11
C PRO A 227 -20.81 14.22 10.60
N GLN A 228 -20.44 14.57 11.83
CA GLN A 228 -20.61 15.90 12.41
C GLN A 228 -19.74 16.98 11.72
N PHE A 229 -18.57 16.60 11.19
CA PHE A 229 -17.62 17.46 10.48
C PHE A 229 -17.64 17.25 8.96
N SER A 230 -18.42 16.27 8.46
CA SER A 230 -18.57 15.96 7.03
C SER A 230 -19.04 17.13 6.15
N LYS A 231 -19.68 18.16 6.74
CA LYS A 231 -20.09 19.39 6.05
C LYS A 231 -19.09 20.53 6.19
N GLN A 232 -18.10 20.39 7.07
CA GLN A 232 -17.10 21.43 7.28
C GLN A 232 -16.04 21.37 6.18
N PRO A 233 -15.52 22.53 5.75
CA PRO A 233 -14.39 22.58 4.85
C PRO A 233 -13.15 22.05 5.57
N SER A 234 -12.51 21.03 5.02
CA SER A 234 -11.22 20.51 5.51
C SER A 234 -10.14 20.73 4.45
N ALA A 235 -8.89 20.80 4.90
CA ALA A 235 -7.74 20.90 4.01
C ALA A 235 -7.73 19.73 3.00
N ASP A 236 -8.05 18.52 3.46
CA ASP A 236 -8.12 17.32 2.62
C ASP A 236 -9.18 17.43 1.51
N LYS A 237 -10.39 17.93 1.81
CA LYS A 237 -11.43 18.18 0.79
C LYS A 237 -11.04 19.26 -0.21
N TYR A 238 -10.47 20.36 0.25
CA TYR A 238 -10.03 21.43 -0.64
C TYR A 238 -8.91 20.97 -1.55
N ILE A 239 -7.98 20.18 -1.04
CA ILE A 239 -6.86 19.65 -1.82
C ILE A 239 -7.35 18.58 -2.78
N LYS A 240 -8.16 17.60 -2.35
CA LYS A 240 -8.71 16.57 -3.24
C LYS A 240 -9.52 17.16 -4.40
N SER A 241 -10.38 18.15 -4.12
CA SER A 241 -11.17 18.84 -5.15
C SER A 241 -10.31 19.72 -6.08
N SER A 242 -9.34 20.45 -5.52
CA SER A 242 -8.46 21.34 -6.31
C SER A 242 -7.44 20.55 -7.13
N LEU A 243 -6.88 19.47 -6.58
CA LEU A 243 -5.95 18.56 -7.24
C LEU A 243 -6.64 17.77 -8.34
N SER A 244 -7.85 17.27 -8.12
CA SER A 244 -8.63 16.60 -9.18
C SER A 244 -8.96 17.56 -10.33
N SER A 245 -9.30 18.82 -10.00
CA SER A 245 -9.52 19.88 -11.00
C SER A 245 -8.24 20.21 -11.77
N ALA A 246 -7.11 20.33 -11.09
CA ALA A 246 -5.80 20.55 -11.71
C ALA A 246 -5.38 19.38 -12.61
N LYS A 247 -5.54 18.13 -12.14
CA LYS A 247 -5.28 16.91 -12.90
C LYS A 247 -6.11 16.84 -14.18
N SER A 248 -7.41 17.16 -14.08
CA SER A 248 -8.30 17.20 -15.26
C SER A 248 -7.88 18.28 -16.27
N SER A 249 -7.45 19.45 -15.77
CA SER A 249 -6.97 20.56 -16.59
C SER A 249 -5.67 20.23 -17.32
N ILE A 250 -4.72 19.59 -16.61
CA ILE A 250 -3.45 19.11 -17.15
C ILE A 250 -3.67 18.04 -18.22
N SER A 251 -4.52 17.05 -17.96
CA SER A 251 -4.85 16.01 -18.96
C SER A 251 -5.52 16.61 -20.20
N THR A 252 -6.40 17.60 -20.01
CA THR A 252 -7.01 18.34 -21.12
C THR A 252 -5.95 19.09 -21.92
N LEU A 253 -5.01 19.77 -21.26
CA LEU A 253 -3.92 20.48 -21.93
C LEU A 253 -3.00 19.52 -22.70
N GLU A 254 -2.64 18.39 -22.10
CA GLU A 254 -1.82 17.35 -22.72
C GLU A 254 -2.46 16.81 -23.99
N SER A 255 -3.77 16.49 -23.95
CA SER A 255 -4.51 16.02 -25.13
C SER A 255 -4.54 17.07 -26.25
N ARG A 256 -4.69 18.36 -25.92
CA ARG A 256 -4.65 19.46 -26.88
C ARG A 256 -3.26 19.63 -27.50
N LEU A 257 -2.21 19.57 -26.70
CA LEU A 257 -0.82 19.65 -27.17
C LEU A 257 -0.49 18.48 -28.11
N ARG A 258 -0.88 17.25 -27.75
CA ARG A 258 -0.69 16.06 -28.58
C ARG A 258 -1.44 16.16 -29.91
N SER A 259 -2.70 16.62 -29.87
CA SER A 259 -3.49 16.85 -31.09
C SER A 259 -2.86 17.90 -31.99
N HIS A 260 -2.35 18.99 -31.40
CA HIS A 260 -1.72 20.07 -32.15
C HIS A 260 -0.37 19.63 -32.76
N GLY A 261 0.43 18.85 -32.01
CA GLY A 261 1.65 18.24 -32.54
C GLY A 261 1.39 17.32 -33.74
N SER A 262 0.36 16.47 -33.66
CA SER A 262 -0.04 15.60 -34.78
C SER A 262 -0.51 16.39 -36.00
N GLU A 263 -1.20 17.50 -35.82
CA GLU A 263 -1.62 18.38 -36.92
C GLU A 263 -0.42 19.04 -37.61
N ILE A 264 0.58 19.49 -36.85
CA ILE A 264 1.82 20.05 -37.41
C ILE A 264 2.61 18.98 -38.16
N ASP A 265 2.69 17.75 -37.65
CA ASP A 265 3.33 16.65 -38.35
C ASP A 265 2.67 16.37 -39.70
N LYS A 266 1.33 16.33 -39.75
CA LYS A 266 0.59 16.18 -41.01
C LYS A 266 0.88 17.32 -42.01
N ARG A 267 0.95 18.56 -41.54
CA ARG A 267 1.26 19.73 -42.40
C ARG A 267 2.69 19.69 -42.93
N MET A 268 3.65 19.33 -42.09
CA MET A 268 5.04 19.15 -42.50
C MET A 268 5.18 18.02 -43.52
N ASP A 269 4.49 16.89 -43.33
CA ASP A 269 4.55 15.77 -44.28
C ASP A 269 3.86 16.11 -45.61
N ALA A 270 2.77 16.87 -45.59
CA ALA A 270 2.14 17.39 -46.81
C ALA A 270 3.06 18.35 -47.59
N MET A 271 3.86 19.17 -46.90
CA MET A 271 4.85 20.05 -47.54
C MET A 271 6.05 19.29 -48.12
N LYS A 272 6.52 18.21 -47.46
CA LYS A 272 7.61 17.37 -48.00
C LYS A 272 7.26 16.69 -49.32
N LEU A 273 5.97 16.51 -49.61
CA LEU A 273 5.47 15.91 -50.85
C LEU A 273 5.39 16.91 -52.02
N LYS A 274 5.62 18.21 -51.78
CA LYS A 274 5.72 19.21 -52.85
C LYS A 274 7.09 19.13 -53.53
N THR A 275 7.10 18.99 -54.85
CA THR A 275 8.32 18.81 -55.66
C THR A 275 9.11 20.11 -55.87
N ASP A 276 8.44 21.27 -55.89
CA ASP A 276 9.04 22.61 -55.96
C ASP A 276 8.60 23.42 -54.73
N LEU A 277 9.55 23.74 -53.84
CA LEU A 277 9.30 24.55 -52.65
C LEU A 277 9.56 26.03 -52.96
N SER A 278 8.58 26.90 -52.68
CA SER A 278 8.75 28.35 -52.70
C SER A 278 9.60 28.83 -51.50
N GLU A 279 10.19 30.02 -51.60
CA GLU A 279 10.86 30.68 -50.48
C GLU A 279 9.90 30.89 -49.27
N ASP A 280 8.61 31.11 -49.55
CA ASP A 280 7.55 31.16 -48.55
C ASP A 280 7.31 29.78 -47.88
N ASP A 281 7.34 28.69 -48.66
CA ASP A 281 7.19 27.32 -48.11
C ASP A 281 8.37 26.96 -47.19
N ILE A 282 9.59 27.42 -47.51
CA ILE A 282 10.78 27.21 -46.68
C ILE A 282 10.65 27.95 -45.34
N ASN A 283 10.17 29.20 -45.37
CA ASN A 283 9.91 29.98 -44.16
C ASN A 283 8.78 29.38 -43.30
N GLU A 284 7.69 28.93 -43.92
CA GLU A 284 6.59 28.27 -43.23
C GLU A 284 7.05 26.95 -42.57
N LEU A 285 7.90 26.18 -43.27
CA LEU A 285 8.46 24.94 -42.73
C LEU A 285 9.41 25.20 -41.55
N ALA A 286 10.21 26.27 -41.61
CA ALA A 286 11.03 26.71 -40.47
C ALA A 286 10.16 27.09 -39.25
N GLN A 287 9.07 27.83 -39.48
CA GLN A 287 8.13 28.21 -38.42
C GLN A 287 7.39 27.01 -37.82
N LEU A 288 7.01 26.03 -38.64
CA LEU A 288 6.39 24.78 -38.16
C LEU A 288 7.35 23.94 -37.32
N ARG A 289 8.65 23.91 -37.66
CA ARG A 289 9.68 23.23 -36.86
C ARG A 289 9.88 23.91 -35.49
N GLU A 290 9.95 25.23 -35.47
CA GLU A 290 10.05 25.99 -34.22
C GLU A 290 8.81 25.77 -33.35
N THR A 291 7.63 25.81 -33.95
CA THR A 291 6.35 25.56 -33.25
C THR A 291 6.30 24.14 -32.69
N LYS A 292 6.78 23.14 -33.43
CA LYS A 292 6.87 21.75 -32.97
C LYS A 292 7.79 21.61 -31.76
N GLU A 293 8.97 22.22 -31.80
CA GLU A 293 9.91 22.21 -30.68
C GLU A 293 9.31 22.88 -29.43
N SER A 294 8.63 24.02 -29.62
CA SER A 294 7.91 24.71 -28.54
C SER A 294 6.83 23.82 -27.91
N ILE A 295 6.03 23.12 -28.71
CA ILE A 295 5.00 22.18 -28.21
C ILE A 295 5.64 21.02 -27.44
N HIS A 296 6.75 20.48 -27.94
CA HIS A 296 7.45 19.39 -27.28
C HIS A 296 8.00 19.83 -25.91
N GLN A 297 8.54 21.04 -25.81
CA GLN A 297 8.93 21.63 -24.53
C GLN A 297 7.72 21.83 -23.60
N CYS A 298 6.58 22.32 -24.11
CA CYS A 298 5.35 22.42 -23.32
C CYS A 298 4.89 21.04 -22.82
N MET A 299 4.95 19.99 -23.64
CA MET A 299 4.61 18.63 -23.22
C MET A 299 5.53 18.13 -22.11
N ASN A 300 6.83 18.39 -22.20
CA ASN A 300 7.76 18.06 -21.14
C ASN A 300 7.42 18.80 -19.83
N VAL A 301 7.17 20.11 -19.87
CA VAL A 301 6.81 20.89 -18.67
C VAL A 301 5.51 20.36 -18.04
N VAL A 302 4.51 20.04 -18.85
CA VAL A 302 3.22 19.51 -18.38
C VAL A 302 3.37 18.12 -17.77
N ALA A 303 4.23 17.26 -18.35
CA ALA A 303 4.55 15.95 -17.78
C ALA A 303 5.25 16.07 -16.42
N HIS A 304 6.27 16.93 -16.31
CA HIS A 304 6.97 17.18 -15.04
C HIS A 304 6.02 17.74 -13.97
N ALA A 305 5.15 18.69 -14.34
CA ALA A 305 4.15 19.25 -13.44
C ALA A 305 3.14 18.18 -12.94
N GLY A 306 2.79 17.22 -13.80
CA GLY A 306 1.96 16.08 -13.44
C GLY A 306 2.63 15.13 -12.44
N GLU A 307 3.92 14.84 -12.62
CA GLU A 307 4.72 14.02 -11.70
C GLU A 307 4.93 14.69 -10.34
N ASP A 308 5.17 16.00 -10.33
CA ASP A 308 5.36 16.76 -9.09
C ASP A 308 4.05 16.87 -8.28
N LEU A 309 2.89 16.95 -8.96
CA LEU A 309 1.57 16.89 -8.30
C LEU A 309 1.28 15.52 -7.68
N ALA A 310 1.92 14.44 -8.15
CA ALA A 310 1.78 13.10 -7.57
C ALA A 310 2.65 12.92 -6.30
N LYS A 311 3.66 13.76 -6.11
CA LYS A 311 4.48 13.78 -4.89
C LYS A 311 3.84 14.71 -3.86
N GLU A 312 2.84 14.21 -3.15
CA GLU A 312 2.24 14.95 -2.02
C GLU A 312 3.34 15.29 -0.99
N ARG A 313 3.66 16.59 -0.85
CA ARG A 313 4.49 17.08 0.25
C ARG A 313 3.64 17.12 1.51
N ALA A 314 3.80 16.10 2.34
CA ALA A 314 3.08 15.96 3.59
C ALA A 314 4.03 15.82 4.78
N ASN A 315 3.75 16.59 5.83
CA ASN A 315 4.31 16.42 7.16
C ASN A 315 3.41 15.43 7.91
N VAL A 316 3.99 14.30 8.32
CA VAL A 316 3.26 13.22 8.99
C VAL A 316 3.75 13.13 10.43
N PHE A 317 2.85 13.29 11.39
CA PHE A 317 3.10 13.21 12.83
C PHE A 317 2.32 12.04 13.42
N GLU A 318 3.00 11.01 13.92
CA GLU A 318 2.34 9.80 14.38
C GLU A 318 2.81 9.35 15.77
N ASP A 319 1.98 8.53 16.42
CA ASP A 319 2.27 7.88 17.72
C ASP A 319 2.56 8.86 18.85
N ILE A 320 1.90 10.02 18.81
CA ILE A 320 2.03 11.04 19.85
C ILE A 320 1.28 10.57 21.09
N THR A 321 2.01 10.15 22.11
CA THR A 321 1.44 9.80 23.41
C THR A 321 1.83 10.84 24.44
N MET A 322 0.84 11.42 25.09
CA MET A 322 1.03 12.48 26.07
C MET A 322 0.52 12.05 27.45
N ALA A 323 1.40 12.18 28.44
CA ALA A 323 1.05 12.01 29.85
C ALA A 323 0.18 13.18 30.35
N ASP A 324 -0.48 12.99 31.49
CA ASP A 324 -1.34 14.01 32.10
C ASP A 324 -0.59 15.35 32.28
N ASN A 325 -1.32 16.44 32.07
CA ASN A 325 -0.85 17.82 32.19
C ASN A 325 0.36 18.18 31.30
N ALA A 326 0.49 17.54 30.13
CA ALA A 326 1.53 17.86 29.15
C ALA A 326 1.02 18.76 28.02
N TYR A 327 1.91 19.58 27.45
CA TYR A 327 1.67 20.35 26.24
C TYR A 327 2.53 19.85 25.09
N GLY A 328 1.90 19.55 23.97
CA GLY A 328 2.55 19.06 22.77
C GLY A 328 2.20 19.98 21.62
N ILE A 329 3.21 20.52 20.94
CA ILE A 329 3.00 21.47 19.86
C ILE A 329 3.83 21.06 18.66
N THR A 330 3.20 20.93 17.51
CA THR A 330 3.85 20.52 16.28
C THR A 330 3.34 21.36 15.11
N VAL A 331 4.18 22.27 14.64
CA VAL A 331 3.77 23.29 13.69
C VAL A 331 4.64 23.26 12.45
N SER A 332 3.99 23.26 11.29
CA SER A 332 4.63 23.56 10.02
C SER A 332 4.36 25.01 9.63
N THR A 333 5.41 25.77 9.33
CA THR A 333 5.32 27.10 8.69
C THR A 333 5.32 27.00 7.17
N VAL A 334 5.67 25.84 6.63
CA VAL A 334 5.66 25.55 5.19
C VAL A 334 4.24 25.12 4.80
N LYS A 335 3.73 25.61 3.67
CA LYS A 335 2.39 25.32 3.11
C LYS A 335 2.23 23.87 2.59
N ASP A 336 2.79 22.92 3.32
CA ASP A 336 2.71 21.49 3.05
C ASP A 336 1.58 20.87 3.87
N LEU A 337 1.02 19.75 3.39
CA LEU A 337 -0.08 19.06 4.06
C LEU A 337 0.38 18.54 5.42
N VAL A 338 -0.47 18.56 6.44
CA VAL A 338 -0.13 18.02 7.77
C VAL A 338 -1.10 16.91 8.13
N PHE A 339 -0.58 15.71 8.36
CA PHE A 339 -1.35 14.59 8.91
C PHE A 339 -0.88 14.29 10.32
N ALA A 340 -1.83 14.18 11.25
CA ALA A 340 -1.58 13.65 12.58
C ALA A 340 -2.39 12.36 12.77
N ARG A 341 -1.73 11.25 13.12
CA ARG A 341 -2.39 9.95 13.34
C ARG A 341 -1.99 9.36 14.68
N ARG A 342 -2.87 8.54 15.26
CA ARG A 342 -2.63 7.81 16.52
C ARG A 342 -2.15 8.74 17.66
N VAL A 343 -2.82 9.88 17.81
CA VAL A 343 -2.55 10.84 18.90
C VAL A 343 -3.34 10.42 20.13
N ASN A 344 -2.64 10.02 21.19
CA ASN A 344 -3.20 9.60 22.47
C ASN A 344 -2.88 10.65 23.54
N VAL A 345 -3.91 11.40 23.94
CA VAL A 345 -3.78 12.48 24.92
C VAL A 345 -4.57 12.11 26.18
N GLN A 346 -3.92 12.12 27.33
CA GLN A 346 -4.53 11.73 28.61
C GLN A 346 -4.65 12.91 29.58
N GLY A 347 -5.67 12.85 30.45
CA GLY A 347 -5.88 13.83 31.52
C GLY A 347 -6.10 15.26 31.00
N GLN A 348 -5.33 16.21 31.53
CA GLN A 348 -5.36 17.63 31.16
C GLN A 348 -4.37 17.99 30.04
N ALA A 349 -3.74 17.01 29.42
CA ALA A 349 -2.80 17.26 28.35
C ALA A 349 -3.49 17.91 27.14
N ARG A 350 -2.74 18.78 26.42
CA ARG A 350 -3.24 19.46 25.22
C ARG A 350 -2.22 19.34 24.09
N TYR A 351 -2.70 18.88 22.94
CA TYR A 351 -1.92 18.78 21.72
C TYR A 351 -2.40 19.83 20.71
N VAL A 352 -1.45 20.56 20.12
CA VAL A 352 -1.70 21.53 19.05
C VAL A 352 -0.83 21.14 17.86
N GLY A 353 -1.45 20.69 16.77
CA GLY A 353 -0.74 20.25 15.58
C GLY A 353 -1.30 20.91 14.33
N GLY A 354 -0.46 21.27 13.37
CA GLY A 354 -0.92 21.70 12.05
C GLY A 354 -0.07 22.77 11.39
N GLN A 355 -0.68 23.43 10.40
CA GLN A 355 -0.11 24.62 9.80
C GLN A 355 -0.59 25.84 10.59
N ILE A 356 0.35 26.53 11.25
CA ILE A 356 0.05 27.67 12.11
C ILE A 356 1.02 28.80 11.74
N ASP A 357 0.50 30.01 11.56
CA ASP A 357 1.34 31.18 11.37
C ASP A 357 1.96 31.64 12.71
N GLU A 358 2.99 32.47 12.63
CA GLU A 358 3.74 32.91 13.82
C GLU A 358 2.83 33.64 14.83
N ALA A 359 1.88 34.44 14.36
CA ALA A 359 0.95 35.17 15.21
C ALA A 359 0.02 34.23 15.98
N SER A 360 -0.56 33.23 15.31
CA SER A 360 -1.44 32.23 15.92
C SER A 360 -0.66 31.28 16.83
N TYR A 361 0.59 30.97 16.49
CA TYR A 361 1.47 30.20 17.37
C TYR A 361 1.71 30.94 18.69
N ASN A 362 2.12 32.21 18.62
CA ASN A 362 2.35 33.03 19.81
C ASN A 362 1.07 33.22 20.65
N ALA A 363 -0.08 33.42 20.00
CA ALA A 363 -1.38 33.49 20.68
C ALA A 363 -1.71 32.17 21.40
N THR A 364 -1.43 31.03 20.77
CA THR A 364 -1.67 29.70 21.36
C THR A 364 -0.80 29.48 22.58
N ILE A 365 0.51 29.76 22.49
CA ILE A 365 1.43 29.67 23.63
C ILE A 365 0.97 30.55 24.80
N THR A 366 0.53 31.78 24.51
CA THR A 366 0.02 32.71 25.52
C THR A 366 -1.23 32.15 26.20
N ALA A 367 -2.19 31.67 25.43
CA ALA A 367 -3.43 31.09 25.95
C ALA A 367 -3.18 29.84 26.82
N LEU A 368 -2.25 28.97 26.42
CA LEU A 368 -1.85 27.80 27.21
C LEU A 368 -1.20 28.22 28.54
N THR A 369 -0.32 29.24 28.49
CA THR A 369 0.34 29.80 29.67
C THR A 369 -0.68 30.41 30.65
N ASP A 370 -1.67 31.14 30.15
CA ASP A 370 -2.73 31.73 30.98
C ASP A 370 -3.62 30.67 31.62
N LEU A 371 -3.87 29.56 30.93
CA LEU A 371 -4.65 28.45 31.46
C LEU A 371 -3.95 27.77 32.64
N ASP A 372 -2.63 27.63 32.59
CA ASP A 372 -1.83 27.13 33.73
C ASP A 372 -1.89 28.09 34.91
N ARG A 373 -1.83 29.39 34.66
CA ARG A 373 -1.94 30.42 35.70
C ARG A 373 -3.33 30.44 36.35
N GLY A 374 -4.38 30.19 35.58
CA GLY A 374 -5.76 30.08 36.08
C GLY A 374 -6.00 28.84 36.94
N SER A 375 -5.38 27.71 36.59
CA SER A 375 -5.46 26.46 37.36
C SER A 375 -4.80 26.59 38.74
N ALA A 376 -3.69 27.33 38.83
CA ALA A 376 -3.00 27.60 40.10
C ALA A 376 -3.84 28.41 41.11
N HIS A 377 -4.81 29.21 40.66
CA HIS A 377 -5.64 30.04 41.55
C HIS A 377 -6.85 29.33 42.17
N TYR A 378 -7.26 28.17 41.63
CA TYR A 378 -8.38 27.39 42.20
C TYR A 378 -7.92 26.29 43.18
N GLY A 379 -6.63 25.93 43.22
CA GLY A 379 -6.08 24.92 44.13
C GLY A 379 -5.70 25.42 45.53
N GLY A 380 -5.82 26.73 45.81
CA GLY A 380 -5.28 27.37 47.01
C GLY A 380 -6.31 28.15 47.83
N ARG A 381 -7.51 27.60 48.06
CA ARG A 381 -8.42 28.16 49.07
C ARG A 381 -8.49 27.23 50.26
N ASP A 382 -7.71 27.60 51.29
CA ASP A 382 -7.73 27.01 52.61
C ASP A 382 -9.16 26.77 53.11
N THR A 383 -9.40 25.53 53.51
CA THR A 383 -10.56 25.08 54.26
C THR A 383 -10.50 25.61 55.69
N SER A 384 -10.73 26.90 55.89
CA SER A 384 -11.08 27.43 57.22
C SER A 384 -11.80 28.78 57.15
N SER A 385 -13.12 28.72 57.08
CA SER A 385 -14.03 29.46 57.98
C SER A 385 -15.46 29.35 57.48
N VAL A 386 -16.20 28.51 58.19
CA VAL A 386 -17.65 28.54 58.23
C VAL A 386 -18.07 29.88 58.84
N SER A 387 -18.89 30.64 58.13
CA SER A 387 -19.91 31.49 58.77
C SER A 387 -21.09 31.69 57.83
N SER A 388 -22.11 30.90 58.11
CA SER A 388 -23.50 31.01 57.70
C SER A 388 -24.07 32.42 57.86
N LYS A 389 -24.67 32.95 56.79
CA LYS A 389 -25.97 33.65 56.86
C LYS A 389 -26.76 33.35 55.60
N ASP A 390 -27.87 32.64 55.80
CA ASP A 390 -28.95 32.47 54.85
C ASP A 390 -29.58 33.81 54.50
N GLU A 391 -29.91 34.02 53.22
CA GLU A 391 -31.17 34.64 52.86
C GLU A 391 -31.69 34.08 51.52
N VAL A 392 -32.96 33.71 51.57
CA VAL A 392 -33.71 32.83 50.67
C VAL A 392 -34.34 33.66 49.54
N ALA A 393 -34.23 33.20 48.28
CA ALA A 393 -35.25 33.46 47.27
C ALA A 393 -35.28 32.38 46.16
N ASN A 394 -36.39 31.65 46.15
CA ASN A 394 -36.85 30.61 45.23
C ASN A 394 -36.60 30.85 43.72
N LYS A 395 -36.17 29.80 43.00
CA LYS A 395 -37.02 29.12 41.99
C LYS A 395 -36.42 27.80 41.47
N THR A 396 -37.32 26.85 41.30
CA THR A 396 -37.21 25.43 41.00
C THR A 396 -36.38 25.08 39.75
N MET A 397 -35.38 24.22 39.94
CA MET A 397 -34.64 23.48 38.89
C MET A 397 -35.39 22.19 38.52
N PRO A 398 -35.43 21.79 37.24
CA PRO A 398 -35.25 20.40 36.84
C PRO A 398 -33.76 20.15 36.54
N SER A 399 -33.28 19.00 37.01
CA SER A 399 -31.90 18.51 36.97
C SER A 399 -31.09 18.86 35.70
N ARG A 400 -30.13 19.77 35.82
CA ARG A 400 -29.02 19.94 34.86
C ARG A 400 -27.77 19.22 35.39
N ALA A 401 -27.79 17.89 35.35
CA ALA A 401 -26.53 17.17 35.19
C ALA A 401 -26.20 17.19 33.68
N PHE A 402 -24.95 17.43 33.31
CA PHE A 402 -24.38 17.37 31.93
C PHE A 402 -24.25 18.65 31.08
N LEU A 403 -24.19 19.88 31.63
CA LEU A 403 -23.94 21.07 30.80
C LEU A 403 -22.57 21.78 30.97
N ASP A 404 -21.75 21.44 31.97
CA ASP A 404 -20.50 22.20 32.24
C ASP A 404 -19.19 21.51 31.82
N ARG A 405 -19.21 20.51 30.93
CA ARG A 405 -17.96 19.92 30.38
C ARG A 405 -17.35 20.69 29.22
N HIS A 406 -18.08 21.62 28.65
CA HIS A 406 -17.58 22.52 27.62
C HIS A 406 -17.94 23.94 28.05
N GLY A 407 -16.93 24.79 28.25
CA GLY A 407 -17.16 26.22 28.49
C GLY A 407 -18.05 26.83 27.40
N PRO A 408 -18.69 27.99 27.65
CA PRO A 408 -19.63 28.58 26.69
C PRO A 408 -18.91 28.85 25.36
N GLY A 409 -19.29 28.13 24.32
CA GLY A 409 -18.73 28.31 22.98
C GLY A 409 -18.96 29.75 22.50
N VAL A 410 -17.88 30.42 22.09
CA VAL A 410 -17.96 31.77 21.54
C VAL A 410 -18.22 31.68 20.04
N LYS A 411 -19.33 32.26 19.58
CA LYS A 411 -19.61 32.45 18.17
C LYS A 411 -18.85 33.69 17.70
N LEU A 412 -17.85 33.50 16.83
CA LEU A 412 -17.15 34.63 16.19
C LEU A 412 -18.06 35.23 15.12
N GLU A 413 -18.49 36.47 15.33
CA GLU A 413 -19.23 37.24 14.32
C GLU A 413 -18.29 37.65 13.18
N PRO A 414 -18.72 37.55 11.91
CA PRO A 414 -17.89 37.94 10.78
C PRO A 414 -17.68 39.46 10.78
N SER A 415 -16.42 39.89 10.85
CA SER A 415 -16.04 41.30 10.72
C SER A 415 -16.56 41.88 9.41
N GLY A 416 -17.56 42.76 9.52
CA GLY A 416 -18.14 43.47 8.39
C GLY A 416 -17.12 44.38 7.71
N VAL A 417 -16.77 44.04 6.46
CA VAL A 417 -16.10 44.98 5.56
C VAL A 417 -17.13 46.03 5.15
N SER A 418 -16.95 47.26 5.65
CA SER A 418 -17.72 48.42 5.21
C SER A 418 -17.39 48.74 3.76
N ALA A 419 -18.29 48.40 2.85
CA ALA A 419 -18.28 48.91 1.49
C ALA A 419 -18.70 50.39 1.51
N LYS A 420 -17.75 51.30 1.27
CA LYS A 420 -18.07 52.68 0.90
C LYS A 420 -18.66 52.71 -0.52
N PRO A 421 -19.74 53.46 -0.78
CA PRO A 421 -20.19 53.74 -2.13
C PRO A 421 -19.50 54.99 -2.67
N SER A 422 -18.94 54.93 -3.86
CA SER A 422 -18.70 56.11 -4.69
C SER A 422 -19.06 55.77 -6.13
N GLY A 423 -20.28 56.13 -6.52
CA GLY A 423 -20.62 56.32 -7.92
C GLY A 423 -20.37 57.77 -8.31
N SER A 424 -19.76 57.98 -9.48
CA SER A 424 -20.25 58.90 -10.51
C SER A 424 -19.24 58.95 -11.66
N THR A 425 -19.65 58.35 -12.79
CA THR A 425 -19.28 58.68 -14.18
C THR A 425 -19.49 60.18 -14.46
N PRO A 426 -18.91 60.78 -15.52
CA PRO A 426 -18.98 60.33 -16.92
C PRO A 426 -17.75 59.58 -17.45
#